data_AF-A0A5F9CX01-F1
#
_entry.id   AF-A0A5F9CX01-F1
#
_cell.length_a   1.000
_cell.length_b   1.000
_cell.length_c   1.000
_cell.angle_alpha   90.00
_cell.angle_beta   90.00
_cell.angle_gamma   90.00
#
_symmetry.space_group_name_H-M   'P 1'
#
loop_
_entity.id
_entity.type
_entity.pdbx_description
1 polymer ?
#
loop_
_entity_poly.entity_id
_entity_poly.type
_entity_poly.pdbx_seq_one_letter_code
_entity_poly.pdbx_strand_id
1 'polypeptide(L)'
;LAVYRRKDGGLASRFWESPETVSQLDLVCVWLGKHYKKYVHVDAPTNKTLAGLVIQLLQFQEDAFGKHVTNPAFTKLPAKCFMDFKAGGTLCHILGAAYKYKNEQGW
;
A
#
# COMPACT_ATOMS: atom_id res chain seq x y z
N LEU A 1 19.93 -14.03 9.16
CA LEU A 1 18.73 -13.66 8.36
C LEU A 1 18.69 -12.14 8.28
N ALA A 2 19.03 -11.59 7.12
CA ALA A 2 19.27 -10.16 6.95
C ALA A 2 17.97 -9.37 7.18
N VAL A 3 17.90 -8.66 8.31
CA VAL A 3 17.02 -7.50 8.45
C VAL A 3 17.55 -6.48 7.46
N TYR A 4 16.92 -6.41 6.29
CA TYR A 4 17.19 -5.37 5.30
C TYR A 4 16.90 -4.04 5.99
N ARG A 5 17.96 -3.38 6.46
CA ARG A 5 17.92 -2.05 7.07
C ARG A 5 17.26 -1.15 6.04
N ARG A 6 15.99 -0.78 6.24
CA ARG A 6 15.24 0.05 5.29
C ARG A 6 16.02 1.34 5.14
N LYS A 7 16.59 1.50 3.94
CA LYS A 7 17.23 2.71 3.43
C LYS A 7 16.28 3.86 3.75
N ASP A 8 16.79 4.86 4.47
CA ASP A 8 16.10 6.03 5.00
C ASP A 8 14.77 6.29 4.30
N GLY A 9 13.68 6.06 5.04
CA GLY A 9 12.33 6.22 4.54
C GLY A 9 12.21 7.57 3.84
N GLY A 10 12.17 7.52 2.51
CA GLY A 10 12.19 8.71 1.67
C GLY A 10 10.99 9.62 1.96
N LEU A 11 10.85 10.70 1.19
CA LEU A 11 9.72 11.64 1.34
C LEU A 11 8.35 10.95 1.43
N ALA A 12 8.18 9.82 0.74
CA ALA A 12 6.99 8.99 0.84
C ALA A 12 6.76 8.42 2.24
N SER A 13 7.77 7.88 2.92
CA SER A 13 7.55 7.29 4.25
C SER A 13 7.12 8.35 5.26
N ARG A 14 7.82 9.50 5.30
CA ARG A 14 7.47 10.62 6.20
C ARG A 14 6.04 11.10 5.99
N PHE A 15 5.60 11.18 4.74
CA PHE A 15 4.22 11.53 4.40
C PHE A 15 3.23 10.46 4.92
N TRP A 16 3.45 9.19 4.59
CA TRP A 16 2.54 8.09 4.96
C TRP A 16 2.55 7.74 6.46
N GLU A 17 3.60 8.11 7.18
CA GLU A 17 3.72 7.97 8.64
C GLU A 17 3.11 9.16 9.40
N SER A 18 2.82 10.28 8.72
CA SER A 18 2.22 11.46 9.35
C SER A 18 0.82 11.15 9.89
N PRO A 19 0.46 11.67 11.09
CA PRO A 19 -0.84 11.41 11.70
C PRO A 19 -2.01 11.92 10.84
N GLU A 20 -1.80 13.01 10.11
CA GLU A 20 -2.77 13.58 9.18
C GLU A 20 -3.08 12.62 8.02
N THR A 21 -2.05 12.00 7.44
CA THR A 21 -2.23 11.04 6.34
C THR A 21 -2.81 9.72 6.84
N VAL A 22 -2.34 9.23 8.00
CA VAL A 22 -2.89 8.02 8.62
C VAL A 22 -4.37 8.19 8.95
N SER A 23 -4.80 9.37 9.39
CA SER A 23 -6.21 9.63 9.70
C SER A 23 -7.09 9.60 8.44
N GLN A 24 -6.57 10.00 7.28
CA GLN A 24 -7.30 9.93 6.00
C GLN A 24 -7.56 8.49 5.52
N LEU A 25 -6.87 7.49 6.06
CA LEU A 25 -7.06 6.09 5.71
C LEU A 25 -8.29 5.43 6.38
N ASP A 26 -8.98 6.15 7.27
CA ASP A 26 -10.18 5.63 7.95
C ASP A 26 -11.25 5.17 6.95
N LEU A 27 -11.59 6.03 5.97
CA LEU A 27 -12.56 5.72 4.94
C LEU A 27 -12.13 4.52 4.07
N VAL A 28 -10.82 4.37 3.85
CA VAL A 28 -10.25 3.24 3.11
C VAL A 28 -10.40 1.94 3.92
N CYS A 29 -10.12 1.98 5.22
CA CYS A 29 -10.30 0.86 6.13
C CYS A 29 -11.76 0.37 6.14
N VAL A 30 -12.71 1.30 6.34
CA VAL A 30 -14.14 1.01 6.33
C VAL A 30 -14.58 0.42 4.99
N TRP A 31 -14.08 0.97 3.88
CA TRP A 31 -14.44 0.50 2.55
C TRP A 31 -13.90 -0.91 2.28
N LEU A 32 -12.66 -1.21 2.67
CA LEU A 32 -12.07 -2.54 2.57
C LEU A 32 -12.85 -3.57 3.40
N GLY A 33 -13.25 -3.20 4.62
CA GLY A 33 -14.08 -4.05 5.49
C GLY A 33 -15.43 -4.42 4.89
N LYS A 34 -15.98 -3.57 4.00
CA LYS A 34 -17.25 -3.84 3.29
C LYS A 34 -17.04 -4.66 2.01
N HIS A 35 -16.13 -4.22 1.14
CA HIS A 35 -16.01 -4.76 -0.23
C HIS A 35 -15.02 -5.92 -0.36
N TYR A 36 -14.02 -5.99 0.52
CA TYR A 36 -12.99 -7.02 0.54
C TYR A 36 -13.07 -7.88 1.81
N LYS A 37 -14.23 -7.90 2.48
CA LYS A 37 -14.45 -8.58 3.77
C LYS A 37 -13.83 -9.97 3.85
N LYS A 38 -14.05 -10.80 2.82
CA LYS A 38 -13.53 -12.18 2.80
C LYS A 38 -12.01 -12.30 2.83
N TYR A 39 -11.28 -11.26 2.42
CA TYR A 39 -9.81 -11.22 2.38
C TYR A 39 -9.19 -10.45 3.55
N VAL A 40 -9.97 -9.56 4.19
CA VAL A 40 -9.50 -8.75 5.32
C VAL A 40 -10.04 -9.24 6.66
N HIS A 41 -10.94 -10.21 6.69
CA HIS A 41 -11.57 -10.67 7.93
C HIS A 41 -10.57 -11.29 8.91
N VAL A 42 -9.64 -12.11 8.41
CA VAL A 42 -8.65 -12.81 9.24
C VAL A 42 -7.64 -11.82 9.84
N ASP A 43 -7.31 -10.77 9.09
CA ASP A 43 -6.35 -9.74 9.49
C ASP A 43 -6.90 -8.37 9.09
N ALA A 44 -7.76 -7.84 9.96
CA ALA A 44 -8.46 -6.59 9.70
C ALA A 44 -7.45 -5.43 9.66
N PRO A 45 -7.37 -4.67 8.56
CA PRO A 45 -6.45 -3.56 8.47
C PRO A 45 -6.75 -2.49 9.51
N THR A 46 -5.72 -1.92 10.09
CA THR A 46 -5.76 -0.61 10.75
C THR A 46 -5.19 0.46 9.82
N ASN A 47 -5.52 1.73 10.06
CA ASN A 47 -4.97 2.85 9.29
C ASN A 47 -3.43 2.81 9.25
N LYS A 48 -2.77 2.49 10.37
CA LYS A 48 -1.31 2.35 10.42
C LYS A 48 -0.79 1.21 9.56
N THR A 49 -1.43 0.04 9.59
CA THR A 49 -1.02 -1.09 8.74
C THR A 49 -1.23 -0.80 7.26
N LEU A 50 -2.30 -0.08 6.89
CA LEU A 50 -2.53 0.35 5.51
C LEU A 50 -1.45 1.33 5.05
N ALA A 51 -1.10 2.33 5.87
CA ALA A 51 -0.02 3.26 5.55
C ALA A 51 1.32 2.53 5.36
N GLY A 52 1.63 1.58 6.26
CA GLY A 52 2.81 0.72 6.15
C GLY A 52 2.84 -0.09 4.83
N LEU A 53 1.70 -0.66 4.44
CA LEU A 53 1.57 -1.39 3.18
C LEU A 53 1.77 -0.48 1.97
N VAL A 54 1.21 0.74 1.97
CA VAL A 54 1.44 1.71 0.89
C VAL A 54 2.91 2.07 0.76
N ILE A 55 3.61 2.30 1.88
CA ILE A 55 5.05 2.57 1.88
C ILE A 55 5.81 1.40 1.25
N GLN A 56 5.47 0.16 1.59
CA GLN A 56 6.11 -1.03 1.01
C GLN A 56 5.83 -1.15 -0.49
N LEU A 57 4.60 -0.88 -0.94
CA LEU A 57 4.25 -0.90 -2.37
C LEU A 57 5.02 0.17 -3.16
N LEU A 58 5.13 1.39 -2.61
CA LEU A 58 5.89 2.47 -3.24
C LEU A 58 7.39 2.15 -3.29
N GLN A 59 7.95 1.58 -2.22
CA GLN A 59 9.34 1.13 -2.18
C GLN A 59 9.59 0.01 -3.19
N PHE A 60 8.69 -0.97 -3.27
CA PHE A 60 8.77 -2.04 -4.26
C PHE A 60 8.74 -1.47 -5.69
N GLN A 61 7.91 -0.48 -5.96
CA GLN A 61 7.88 0.16 -7.28
C GLN A 61 9.20 0.86 -7.64
N GLU A 62 9.83 1.52 -6.67
CA GLU A 62 11.14 2.14 -6.89
C GLU A 62 12.23 1.09 -7.10
N ASP A 63 12.21 0.00 -6.34
CA ASP A 63 13.21 -1.07 -6.45
C ASP A 63 13.09 -1.86 -7.77
N ALA A 64 11.85 -2.22 -8.14
CA ALA A 64 11.54 -3.04 -9.31
C ALA A 64 11.45 -2.26 -10.63
N PHE A 65 11.11 -0.96 -10.61
CA PHE A 65 10.88 -0.15 -11.82
C PHE A 65 11.59 1.21 -11.81
N GLY A 66 12.48 1.46 -10.85
CA GLY A 66 13.22 2.72 -10.73
C GLY A 66 14.24 2.95 -11.84
N LYS A 67 14.85 4.14 -11.84
CA LYS A 67 15.79 4.59 -12.89
C LYS A 67 17.03 3.69 -13.04
N HIS A 68 17.33 2.86 -12.04
CA HIS A 68 18.45 1.92 -12.04
C HIS A 68 18.14 0.57 -12.69
N VAL A 69 16.89 0.33 -13.13
CA VAL A 69 16.46 -0.96 -13.69
C VAL A 69 16.68 -0.98 -15.20
N THR A 70 17.52 -1.89 -15.69
CA THR A 70 17.98 -1.96 -17.09
C THR A 70 16.92 -2.48 -18.08
N ASN A 71 15.84 -3.09 -17.58
CA ASN A 71 14.71 -3.56 -18.38
C ASN A 71 13.40 -3.41 -17.60
N PRO A 72 12.80 -2.20 -17.55
CA PRO A 72 11.56 -1.98 -16.81
C PRO A 72 10.41 -2.68 -17.52
N ALA A 73 10.17 -3.95 -17.20
CA ALA A 73 8.93 -4.63 -17.54
C ALA A 73 7.82 -4.05 -16.65
N PHE A 74 6.71 -3.61 -17.24
CA PHE A 74 5.54 -2.98 -16.62
C PHE A 74 5.65 -1.50 -16.24
N THR A 75 4.58 -0.77 -16.57
CA THR A 75 4.40 0.65 -16.25
C THR A 75 4.18 0.82 -14.74
N LYS A 76 5.04 1.59 -14.08
CA LYS A 76 4.84 2.02 -12.69
C LYS A 76 3.46 2.69 -12.55
N LEU A 77 2.72 2.37 -11.48
CA LEU A 77 1.48 3.09 -11.21
C LEU A 77 1.79 4.56 -10.92
N PRO A 78 1.02 5.52 -11.47
CA PRO A 78 1.17 6.92 -11.11
C PRO A 78 1.04 7.14 -9.59
N ALA A 79 1.90 7.96 -8.99
CA ALA A 79 1.86 8.23 -7.54
C ALA A 79 0.49 8.76 -7.08
N LYS A 80 -0.21 9.52 -7.96
CA LYS A 80 -1.58 9.99 -7.74
C LYS A 80 -2.58 8.88 -7.43
N CYS A 81 -2.37 7.67 -7.93
CA CYS A 81 -3.25 6.53 -7.65
C CYS A 81 -3.20 6.11 -6.17
N PHE A 82 -2.07 6.35 -5.49
CA PHE A 82 -1.94 6.13 -4.05
C PHE A 82 -2.51 7.29 -3.22
N MET A 83 -2.82 8.45 -3.82
CA MET A 83 -3.29 9.64 -3.10
C MET A 83 -4.82 9.84 -3.21
N ASP A 84 -5.55 8.86 -3.73
CA ASP A 84 -7.01 8.92 -3.86
C ASP A 84 -7.69 8.27 -2.65
N PHE A 85 -7.82 9.03 -1.55
CA PHE A 85 -8.36 8.58 -0.26
C PHE A 85 -9.90 8.42 -0.23
N LYS A 86 -10.57 8.65 -1.36
CA LYS A 86 -12.04 8.52 -1.45
C LYS A 86 -12.45 7.06 -1.21
N ALA A 87 -13.64 6.87 -0.63
CA ALA A 87 -14.27 5.56 -0.57
C ALA A 87 -14.47 5.02 -2.00
N GLY A 88 -13.93 3.83 -2.29
CA GLY A 88 -13.93 3.26 -3.64
C GLY A 88 -12.96 3.94 -4.62
N GLY A 89 -12.07 4.77 -4.11
CA GLY A 89 -10.99 5.39 -4.87
C GLY A 89 -9.92 4.39 -5.31
N THR A 90 -8.96 4.84 -6.10
CA THR A 90 -7.90 3.96 -6.62
C THR A 90 -7.06 3.33 -5.51
N LEU A 91 -6.84 4.05 -4.40
CA LEU A 91 -6.12 3.51 -3.24
C LEU A 91 -6.86 2.32 -2.61
N CYS A 92 -8.19 2.40 -2.53
CA CYS A 92 -9.02 1.31 -2.01
C CYS A 92 -8.85 0.03 -2.84
N HIS A 93 -8.85 0.15 -4.17
CA HIS A 93 -8.69 -0.99 -5.07
C HIS A 93 -7.27 -1.57 -5.05
N ILE A 94 -6.24 -0.73 -4.96
CA ILE A 94 -4.84 -1.18 -4.84
C ILE A 94 -4.67 -2.02 -3.57
N LEU A 95 -5.10 -1.49 -2.42
CA LEU A 95 -4.99 -2.20 -1.14
C LEU A 95 -5.87 -3.46 -1.13
N GLY A 96 -7.10 -3.37 -1.63
CA GLY A 96 -7.98 -4.52 -1.74
C GLY A 96 -7.39 -5.65 -2.59
N ALA A 97 -6.75 -5.31 -3.72
CA ALA A 97 -6.04 -6.28 -4.54
C ALA A 97 -4.84 -6.90 -3.82
N ALA A 98 -4.07 -6.11 -3.05
CA ALA A 98 -2.97 -6.62 -2.25
C ALA A 98 -3.44 -7.61 -1.17
N TYR A 99 -4.54 -7.30 -0.46
CA TYR A 99 -5.14 -8.22 0.52
C TYR A 99 -5.70 -9.47 -0.12
N LYS A 100 -6.38 -9.33 -1.26
CA LYS A 100 -6.85 -10.48 -2.05
C LYS A 100 -5.67 -11.39 -2.42
N TYR A 101 -4.61 -10.82 -2.99
CA TYR A 101 -3.42 -11.58 -3.36
C TYR A 101 -2.79 -12.26 -2.14
N LYS A 102 -2.60 -11.54 -1.02
CA LYS A 102 -2.11 -12.11 0.25
C LYS A 102 -2.91 -13.35 0.64
N ASN A 103 -4.24 -13.25 0.64
CA ASN A 103 -5.12 -14.36 0.99
C ASN A 103 -5.03 -15.52 -0.02
N GLU A 104 -4.90 -15.24 -1.32
CA GLU A 104 -4.75 -16.25 -2.37
C GLU A 104 -3.41 -17.01 -2.27
N GLN A 105 -2.36 -16.37 -1.71
CA GLN A 105 -1.07 -17.02 -1.44
C GLN A 105 -1.05 -17.85 -0.15
N GLY A 106 -2.13 -17.83 0.65
CA GLY A 106 -2.22 -18.59 1.90
C GLY A 106 -1.25 -18.15 2.99
N TRP A 107 -0.84 -16.87 2.99
CA TRP A 107 -0.10 -16.25 4.10
C TRP A 107 -0.96 -16.14 5.35
#